data_AF-A0A7V2U6V2-F1
#
_entry.id   AF-A0A7V2U6V2-F1
#
_cell.length_a   1.000
_cell.length_b   1.000
_cell.length_c   1.000
_cell.angle_alpha   90.00
_cell.angle_beta   90.00
_cell.angle_gamma   90.00
#
_symmetry.space_group_name_H-M   'P 1'
#
loop_
_entity.id
_entity.type
_entity.pdbx_description
1 polymer ?
#
loop_
_entity_poly.entity_id
_entity_poly.type
_entity_poly.pdbx_seq_one_letter_code
_entity_poly.pdbx_strand_id
1 'polypeptide(L)'
;MRPLSHYSTLPTHVVYSNRGSVYDGITGLLFEPEDTSDLASKLRQLWERPDLCRRLGEAGRAKALREYSPERYYERLVLAYQRAIEPNEGRRTAS
;
A
#
# COMPACT_ATOMS: atom_id res chain seq x y z
N MET A 1 -15.16 -12.78 12.86
CA MET A 1 -15.08 -12.18 11.51
C MET A 1 -16.01 -10.97 11.48
N ARG A 2 -15.50 -9.75 11.70
CA ARG A 2 -16.31 -8.51 11.79
C ARG A 2 -16.20 -7.70 10.49
N PRO A 3 -17.27 -7.02 10.02
CA PRO A 3 -17.30 -6.39 8.70
C PRO A 3 -16.61 -5.02 8.69
N LEU A 4 -15.88 -4.73 7.62
CA LEU A 4 -15.06 -3.53 7.39
C LEU A 4 -15.86 -2.25 7.05
N SER A 5 -17.14 -2.17 7.42
CA SER A 5 -18.05 -1.10 6.95
C SER A 5 -17.96 0.24 7.66
N HIS A 6 -17.06 0.41 8.65
CA HIS A 6 -17.08 1.59 9.55
C HIS A 6 -15.90 2.57 9.39
N TYR A 7 -15.07 2.45 8.35
CA TYR A 7 -13.93 3.37 8.14
C TYR A 7 -14.31 4.75 7.52
N SER A 8 -15.59 5.14 7.53
CA SER A 8 -16.08 6.24 6.68
C SER A 8 -16.08 7.65 7.29
N THR A 9 -15.64 7.88 8.53
CA THR A 9 -15.78 9.24 9.13
C THR A 9 -14.62 9.69 10.02
N LEU A 10 -13.48 9.01 9.99
CA LEU A 10 -12.27 9.52 10.64
C LEU A 10 -11.26 9.96 9.58
N PRO A 11 -10.69 11.17 9.67
CA PRO A 11 -9.54 11.53 8.84
C PRO A 11 -8.49 10.46 9.07
N THR A 12 -8.21 9.68 8.03
CA THR A 12 -7.28 8.56 8.13
C THR A 12 -5.90 9.18 8.28
N HIS A 13 -5.34 9.17 9.49
CA HIS A 13 -4.00 9.70 9.74
C HIS A 13 -3.01 8.71 9.14
N VAL A 14 -2.33 9.10 8.05
CA VAL A 14 -1.51 8.21 7.22
C VAL A 14 -0.05 8.30 7.66
N VAL A 15 0.26 7.71 8.82
CA VAL A 15 1.64 7.40 9.23
C VAL A 15 1.85 5.90 9.07
N TYR A 16 2.79 5.51 8.21
CA TYR A 16 3.01 4.12 7.86
C TYR A 16 4.48 3.76 8.02
N SER A 17 4.74 2.57 8.56
CA SER A 17 6.10 2.04 8.75
C SER A 17 6.59 1.18 7.56
N ASN A 18 5.67 0.64 6.74
CA ASN A 18 6.05 -0.29 5.67
C ASN A 18 6.41 0.43 4.34
N ARG A 19 7.71 0.40 4.00
CA ARG A 19 8.28 1.00 2.78
C ARG A 19 7.80 0.39 1.46
N GLY A 20 7.21 -0.81 1.47
CA GLY A 20 6.80 -1.51 0.24
C GLY A 20 5.53 -0.97 -0.43
N SER A 21 4.66 -0.31 0.34
CA SER A 21 3.32 0.11 -0.12
C SER A 21 3.09 1.62 -0.09
N VAL A 22 4.06 2.40 0.36
CA VAL A 22 3.92 3.86 0.58
C VAL A 22 4.98 4.63 -0.19
N TYR A 23 4.53 5.61 -0.96
CA TYR A 23 5.39 6.64 -1.52
C TYR A 23 5.46 7.81 -0.55
N ASP A 24 6.63 8.02 0.05
CA ASP A 24 6.84 9.07 1.05
C ASP A 24 6.48 10.45 0.51
N GLY A 25 5.75 11.23 1.31
CA GLY A 25 5.23 12.55 0.96
C GLY A 25 4.13 12.56 -0.10
N ILE A 26 3.77 11.41 -0.69
CA ILE A 26 2.77 11.30 -1.76
C ILE A 26 1.53 10.54 -1.28
N THR A 27 1.70 9.33 -0.79
CA THR A 27 0.60 8.47 -0.33
C THR A 27 0.62 8.24 1.19
N GLY A 28 1.52 8.92 1.90
CA GLY A 28 1.72 8.83 3.34
C GLY A 28 3.06 9.43 3.76
N LEU A 29 3.32 9.42 5.06
CA LEU A 29 4.63 9.76 5.61
C LEU A 29 5.28 8.49 6.18
N LEU A 30 6.52 8.25 5.78
CA LEU A 30 7.37 7.26 6.41
C LEU A 30 8.03 7.85 7.65
N PHE A 31 8.27 7.00 8.65
CA PHE A 31 9.10 7.33 9.81
C PHE A 31 10.10 6.21 10.04
N GLU A 32 11.23 6.52 10.67
CA GLU A 32 12.21 5.48 10.97
C GLU A 32 11.76 4.59 12.14
N PRO A 33 11.77 3.25 11.98
CA PRO A 33 11.51 2.34 13.08
C PRO A 33 12.44 2.64 14.26
N GLU A 34 11.90 2.54 15.48
CA GLU A 34 12.61 2.83 16.73
C GLU A 34 12.93 4.31 16.98
N ASP A 35 12.69 5.21 16.01
CA ASP A 35 12.74 6.66 16.22
C ASP A 35 11.36 7.22 16.61
N THR A 36 11.12 7.26 17.92
CA THR A 36 9.88 7.81 18.48
C THR A 36 9.75 9.32 18.29
N SER A 37 10.86 10.05 18.12
CA SER A 37 10.88 11.49 17.88
C SER A 37 10.42 11.81 16.46
N ASP A 38 10.92 11.03 15.48
CA ASP A 38 10.49 11.15 14.09
C ASP A 38 8.99 10.85 13.94
N LEU A 39 8.50 9.76 14.56
CA LEU A 39 7.07 9.46 14.60
C LEU A 39 6.24 10.64 15.16
N ALA A 40 6.66 11.20 16.29
CA ALA A 40 5.96 12.34 16.90
C ALA A 40 5.98 13.59 16.01
N SER A 41 7.10 13.84 15.32
CA SER A 41 7.22 14.92 14.35
C SER A 41 6.26 14.74 13.17
N LYS A 42 6.19 13.55 12.58
CA LYS A 42 5.25 13.27 11.46
C LYS A 42 3.80 13.38 11.90
N LEU A 43 3.46 12.88 13.09
CA LEU A 43 2.11 13.01 13.64
C LEU A 43 1.73 14.49 13.85
N ARG A 44 2.65 15.29 14.39
CA ARG A 44 2.46 16.73 14.57
C ARG A 44 2.25 17.44 13.24
N GLN A 45 3.05 17.12 12.22
CA GLN A 45 2.87 17.68 10.88
C GLN A 45 1.49 17.39 10.30
N LEU A 46 0.95 16.19 10.49
CA LEU A 46 -0.39 15.84 10.03
C LEU A 46 -1.49 16.52 10.86
N TRP A 47 -1.26 16.68 12.16
CA TRP A 47 -2.19 17.34 13.07
C TRP A 47 -2.32 18.84 12.79
N GLU A 48 -1.20 19.51 12.52
CA GLU A 48 -1.14 20.94 12.22
C GLU A 48 -1.59 21.26 10.78
N ARG A 49 -1.61 20.26 9.88
CA ARG A 49 -1.93 20.43 8.45
C ARG A 49 -3.00 19.44 7.97
N PRO A 50 -4.28 19.69 8.30
CA PRO A 50 -5.37 18.80 7.90
C PRO A 50 -5.56 18.69 6.37
N ASP A 51 -5.16 19.72 5.61
CA ASP A 51 -5.11 19.71 4.15
C ASP A 51 -4.14 18.66 3.61
N LEU A 52 -2.95 18.59 4.21
CA LEU A 52 -1.92 17.61 3.87
C LEU A 52 -2.41 16.20 4.22
N CYS A 53 -3.01 16.04 5.39
CA CYS A 53 -3.57 14.77 5.85
C CYS A 53 -4.62 14.24 4.86
N ARG A 54 -5.55 15.10 4.41
CA ARG A 54 -6.55 14.73 3.40
C ARG A 54 -5.91 14.33 2.06
N ARG A 55 -4.96 15.14 1.56
CA ARG A 55 -4.28 14.87 0.28
C ARG A 55 -3.54 13.54 0.29
N LEU A 56 -2.79 13.27 1.35
CA LEU A 56 -2.05 12.01 1.51
C LEU A 56 -3.01 10.83 1.66
N GLY A 57 -4.10 11.00 2.41
CA GLY A 57 -5.15 9.99 2.56
C GLY A 57 -5.85 9.63 1.25
N GLU A 58 -6.23 10.62 0.45
CA GLU A 58 -6.84 10.42 -0.87
C GLU A 58 -5.89 9.69 -1.83
N ALA A 59 -4.63 10.12 -1.89
CA ALA A 59 -3.61 9.48 -2.73
C ALA A 59 -3.31 8.04 -2.27
N GLY A 60 -3.20 7.80 -0.97
CA GLY A 60 -3.03 6.47 -0.39
C GLY A 60 -4.21 5.55 -0.68
N ARG A 61 -5.44 6.06 -0.54
CA ARG A 61 -6.65 5.30 -0.87
C ARG A 61 -6.71 4.98 -2.36
N ALA A 62 -6.42 5.93 -3.25
CA ALA A 62 -6.41 5.72 -4.69
C ALA A 62 -5.37 4.65 -5.09
N LYS A 63 -4.17 4.70 -4.52
CA LYS A 63 -3.15 3.65 -4.72
C LYS A 63 -3.64 2.30 -4.21
N ALA A 64 -4.25 2.25 -3.02
CA ALA A 64 -4.72 1.02 -2.44
C ALA A 64 -5.79 0.34 -3.31
N LEU A 65 -6.75 1.12 -3.79
CA LEU A 65 -7.79 0.65 -4.71
C LEU A 65 -7.22 0.21 -6.05
N ARG A 66 -6.18 0.88 -6.55
CA ARG A 66 -5.53 0.52 -7.82
C ARG A 66 -4.73 -0.78 -7.75
N GLU A 67 -4.08 -1.05 -6.62
CA GLU A 67 -3.05 -2.10 -6.55
C GLU A 67 -3.42 -3.31 -5.69
N TYR A 68 -4.37 -3.17 -4.77
CA TYR A 68 -4.78 -4.23 -3.84
C TYR A 68 -6.27 -4.55 -3.92
N SER A 69 -6.94 -4.22 -5.03
CA SER A 69 -8.32 -4.68 -5.25
C SER A 69 -8.36 -6.21 -5.39
N PRO A 70 -9.41 -6.88 -4.89
CA PRO A 70 -9.60 -8.32 -5.04
C PRO A 70 -9.49 -8.79 -6.50
N GLU A 71 -10.00 -7.98 -7.43
CA GLU A 71 -9.98 -8.25 -8.88
C GLU A 71 -8.54 -8.26 -9.41
N ARG A 72 -7.71 -7.28 -9.02
CA ARG A 72 -6.29 -7.23 -9.39
C ARG A 72 -5.47 -8.34 -8.75
N TYR A 73 -5.81 -8.71 -7.52
CA TYR A 73 -5.20 -9.86 -6.87
C TYR A 73 -5.50 -11.16 -7.65
N TYR A 74 -6.76 -11.33 -8.06
CA TYR A 74 -7.18 -12.49 -8.87
C TYR A 74 -6.51 -12.50 -10.25
N GLU A 75 -6.47 -11.38 -10.97
CA GLU A 75 -5.77 -11.25 -12.26
C GLU A 75 -4.29 -11.64 -12.15
N ARG A 76 -3.59 -11.11 -11.14
CA ARG A 76 -2.17 -11.44 -10.89
C ARG A 76 -1.97 -12.91 -10.58
N LEU A 77 -2.86 -13.49 -9.79
CA LEU A 77 -2.82 -14.90 -9.43
C LEU A 77 -3.00 -15.79 -10.67
N VAL A 78 -4.01 -15.51 -11.50
CA VAL A 78 -4.27 -16.25 -12.75
C VAL A 78 -3.10 -16.13 -13.71
N LEU A 79 -2.54 -14.93 -13.90
CA LEU A 79 -1.35 -14.71 -14.74
C LEU A 79 -0.13 -15.49 -14.23
N ALA A 80 0.05 -15.60 -12.91
CA ALA A 80 1.14 -16.39 -12.33
C ALA A 80 0.96 -17.88 -12.62
N TYR A 81 -0.26 -18.41 -12.47
CA TYR A 81 -0.56 -19.80 -12.83
C TYR A 81 -0.40 -20.06 -14.33
N GLN A 82 -0.85 -19.15 -15.19
CA GLN A 82 -0.66 -19.26 -16.65
C GLN A 82 0.82 -19.38 -17.01
N ARG A 83 1.68 -18.51 -16.47
CA ARG A 83 3.14 -18.60 -16.68
C ARG A 83 3.77 -19.88 -16.15
N ALA A 84 3.23 -20.44 -15.06
CA ALA A 84 3.74 -21.67 -14.48
C ALA A 84 3.32 -22.91 -15.28
N ILE A 85 2.20 -22.85 -16.00
CA ILE A 85 1.63 -23.93 -16.81
C ILE A 85 2.12 -23.84 -18.27
N GLU A 86 2.61 -22.68 -18.72
CA GLU A 86 3.29 -22.54 -20.01
C GLU A 86 4.44 -23.55 -20.11
N PRO A 87 4.43 -24.44 -21.13
CA PRO A 87 5.44 -25.47 -21.25
C PRO A 87 6.81 -24.84 -21.43
N ASN A 88 7.73 -25.20 -20.54
CA ASN A 88 9.13 -24.78 -20.58
C ASN A 88 9.84 -25.53 -21.72
N GLU A 89 9.60 -25.13 -22.97
CA GLU A 89 10.24 -25.73 -24.15
C GLU A 89 11.77 -25.53 -24.17
N GLY A 90 12.33 -24.69 -23.30
CA GLY A 90 13.76 -24.36 -23.25
C GLY A 90 14.66 -25.25 -22.37
N ARG A 91 14.17 -26.32 -21.72
CA ARG A 91 15.01 -27.19 -20.85
C ARG A 91 15.16 -28.65 -21.30
N ARG A 92 14.75 -29.00 -22.54
CA ARG A 92 14.83 -30.39 -23.04
C ARG A 92 15.91 -30.65 -24.10
N THR A 93 16.73 -29.66 -24.47
CA THR A 93 17.84 -29.85 -25.42
C THR A 93 19.17 -29.40 -24.81
N ALA A 94 19.67 -30.18 -23.86
CA ALA A 94 21.10 -30.22 -23.56
C ALA A 94 21.42 -31.67 -23.22
N SER A 95 21.70 -32.44 -24.27
CA SER A 95 22.33 -33.76 -24.21
C SER A 95 23.81 -33.63 -24.55
#